data_AF-E8KIF4-F1
#
_entry.id   AF-E8KIF4-F1
#
_cell.length_a   1.000
_cell.length_b   1.000
_cell.length_c   1.000
_cell.angle_alpha   90.00
_cell.angle_beta   90.00
_cell.angle_gamma   90.00
#
_symmetry.space_group_name_H-M   'P 1'
#
loop_
_entity.id
_entity.type
_entity.pdbx_description
1 polymer ?
#
loop_
_entity_poly.entity_id
_entity_poly.type
_entity_poly.pdbx_seq_one_letter_code
_entity_poly.pdbx_strand_id
1 'polypeptide(L)'
;MATDDDPSGRNVSRGIVLLDNAECDGLDGFITITGGKLMTYRLMAEWATDLVCKKLNKSDRLCSTAERPLPGSNESREETSKKIISLLNTIRHSAVYRHGSRALRLLETERLDKTLVCECEAVAAGEVRYAVDELKVNNLVDLRRRTRVGMGTCQAKLCACRAAGLMSRFKVATPKESTTQLASFMEERWRGIQPIAWGDAMREAEFTSWIYYCLLGLNDVPMDEE
;
A
#
# COMPACT_ATOMS: atom_id res chain seq x y z
N MET A 1 13.69 19.94 18.88
CA MET A 1 12.60 20.95 18.89
C MET A 1 12.82 21.84 17.70
N ALA A 2 11.79 22.11 16.89
CA ALA A 2 11.90 23.07 15.80
C ALA A 2 12.26 24.43 16.39
N THR A 3 13.25 25.10 15.83
CA THR A 3 13.50 26.51 16.12
C THR A 3 12.39 27.31 15.44
N ASP A 4 11.65 28.11 16.20
CA ASP A 4 10.44 28.81 15.76
C ASP A 4 10.63 29.82 14.60
N ASP A 5 11.87 30.07 14.17
CA ASP A 5 12.24 31.11 13.18
C ASP A 5 12.66 30.61 11.78
N ASP A 6 12.43 29.33 11.41
CA ASP A 6 12.69 28.84 10.04
C ASP A 6 11.40 28.46 9.26
N PRO A 7 10.82 29.38 8.45
CA PRO A 7 9.64 29.10 7.64
C PRO A 7 9.91 28.08 6.51
N SER A 8 11.17 27.74 6.21
CA SER A 8 11.50 26.69 5.26
C SER A 8 11.29 25.28 5.83
N GLY A 9 11.19 25.13 7.15
CA GLY A 9 11.14 23.81 7.83
C GLY A 9 12.37 22.93 7.57
N ARG A 10 13.48 23.50 7.07
CA ARG A 10 14.69 22.75 6.69
C ARG A 10 15.65 22.57 7.86
N ASN A 11 15.57 23.43 8.87
CA ASN A 11 16.36 23.35 10.11
C ASN A 11 15.72 22.50 11.22
N VAL A 12 14.61 21.82 10.98
CA VAL A 12 14.02 20.91 11.97
C VAL A 12 14.97 19.73 12.18
N SER A 13 15.41 19.51 13.43
CA SER A 13 16.27 18.40 13.81
C SER A 13 15.61 17.06 13.42
N ARG A 14 16.12 16.40 12.37
CA ARG A 14 15.64 15.08 11.89
C ARG A 14 16.08 13.91 12.78
N GLY A 15 16.56 14.20 13.99
CA GLY A 15 16.95 13.20 14.98
C GLY A 15 15.74 12.41 15.45
N ILE A 16 15.99 11.20 15.94
CA ILE A 16 14.98 10.41 16.64
C ILE A 16 14.88 11.00 18.05
N VAL A 17 13.65 11.30 18.49
CA VAL A 17 13.38 11.78 19.84
C VAL A 17 12.43 10.78 20.49
N LEU A 18 12.86 10.18 21.59
CA LEU A 18 12.06 9.32 22.45
C LEU A 18 11.76 10.07 23.75
N LEU A 19 10.48 10.23 24.06
CA LEU A 19 9.97 10.92 25.24
C LEU A 19 9.28 9.92 26.16
N ASP A 20 9.74 9.86 27.41
CA ASP A 20 9.03 9.19 28.50
C ASP A 20 8.18 10.24 29.23
N ASN A 21 6.87 10.23 28.97
CA ASN A 21 5.98 11.24 29.55
C ASN A 21 5.80 11.06 31.07
N ALA A 22 6.22 9.95 31.65
CA ALA A 22 6.27 9.80 33.11
C ALA A 22 7.33 10.74 33.73
N GLU A 23 8.46 10.93 33.03
CA GLU A 23 9.55 11.81 33.48
C GLU A 23 9.30 13.26 33.09
N CYS A 24 8.73 13.51 31.90
CA CYS A 24 8.50 14.86 31.41
C CYS A 24 7.22 15.50 31.98
N ASP A 25 6.11 14.76 32.02
CA ASP A 25 4.77 15.30 32.26
C ASP A 25 4.03 14.60 33.42
N GLY A 26 4.67 13.64 34.10
CA GLY A 26 4.06 12.85 35.16
C GLY A 26 2.99 11.86 34.67
N LEU A 27 2.89 11.61 33.35
CA LEU A 27 1.91 10.72 32.75
C LEU A 27 2.52 9.33 32.51
N ASP A 28 2.21 8.37 33.40
CA ASP A 28 2.71 7.02 33.26
C ASP A 28 1.99 6.22 32.15
N GLY A 29 2.69 5.25 31.57
CA GLY A 29 2.18 4.39 30.50
C GLY A 29 2.11 5.05 29.11
N PHE A 30 2.53 6.31 28.97
CA PHE A 30 2.52 7.02 27.69
C PHE A 30 3.94 7.32 27.21
N ILE A 31 4.31 6.80 26.04
CA ILE A 31 5.63 7.00 25.41
C ILE A 31 5.40 7.61 24.04
N THR A 32 6.18 8.64 23.69
CA THR A 32 6.12 9.26 22.37
C THR A 32 7.46 9.13 21.68
N ILE A 33 7.44 8.62 20.44
CA ILE A 33 8.61 8.63 19.57
C ILE A 33 8.30 9.45 18.32
N THR A 34 9.15 10.42 18.02
CA THR A 34 8.97 11.34 16.90
C THR A 34 10.29 11.60 16.18
N GLY A 35 10.18 12.19 14.99
CA GLY A 35 11.30 12.42 14.10
C GLY A 35 11.74 11.15 13.37
N GLY A 36 13.03 11.07 13.06
CA GLY A 36 13.59 9.99 12.24
C GLY A 36 13.12 10.00 10.78
N LYS A 37 13.47 8.93 10.06
CA LYS A 37 13.10 8.70 8.66
C LYS A 37 12.66 7.25 8.48
N LEU A 38 12.05 6.94 7.33
CA LEU A 38 11.75 5.55 6.99
C LEU A 38 13.00 4.65 7.05
N MET A 39 14.20 5.19 6.77
CA MET A 39 15.46 4.44 6.87
C MET A 39 15.83 4.03 8.32
N THR A 40 15.34 4.77 9.32
CA THR A 40 15.66 4.57 10.74
C THR A 40 14.54 3.89 11.52
N TYR A 41 13.45 3.48 10.86
CA TYR A 41 12.25 2.94 11.52
C TYR A 41 12.55 1.75 12.45
N ARG A 42 13.48 0.86 12.07
CA ARG A 42 13.88 -0.28 12.90
C ARG A 42 14.52 0.16 14.21
N LEU A 43 15.44 1.13 14.14
CA LEU A 43 16.12 1.68 15.31
C LEU A 43 15.14 2.44 16.21
N MET A 44 14.20 3.18 15.61
CA MET A 44 13.11 3.83 16.34
C MET A 44 12.26 2.81 17.10
N ALA A 45 11.87 1.73 16.44
CA ALA A 45 11.08 0.67 17.07
C ALA A 45 11.86 -0.04 18.20
N GLU A 46 13.16 -0.26 18.02
CA GLU A 46 14.06 -0.79 19.06
C GLU A 46 14.08 0.12 20.28
N TRP A 47 14.36 1.42 20.14
CA TRP A 47 14.39 2.38 21.25
C TRP A 47 13.06 2.44 22.01
N ALA A 48 11.95 2.51 21.28
CA ALA A 48 10.62 2.54 21.90
C ALA A 48 10.31 1.24 22.66
N THR A 49 10.66 0.08 22.08
CA THR A 49 10.41 -1.22 22.70
C THR A 49 11.30 -1.46 23.90
N ASP A 50 12.56 -1.02 23.87
CA ASP A 50 13.49 -1.15 24.99
C ASP A 50 13.00 -0.36 26.21
N LEU A 51 12.48 0.85 26.01
CA LEU A 51 11.86 1.64 27.07
C LEU A 51 10.59 0.97 27.63
N VAL A 52 9.74 0.41 26.76
CA VAL A 52 8.56 -0.37 27.18
C VAL A 52 8.99 -1.59 28.01
N CYS A 53 9.99 -2.35 27.56
CA CYS A 53 10.53 -3.49 28.27
C CYS A 53 11.08 -3.11 29.65
N LYS A 54 11.79 -1.97 29.75
CA LYS A 54 12.27 -1.41 31.02
C LYS A 54 11.11 -1.12 31.98
N LYS A 55 10.06 -0.44 31.52
CA LYS A 55 8.87 -0.14 32.35
C LYS A 55 8.10 -1.39 32.78
N LEU A 56 8.08 -2.43 31.95
CA LEU A 56 7.44 -3.71 32.24
C LEU A 56 8.30 -4.66 33.09
N ASN A 57 9.48 -4.22 33.55
CA ASN A 57 10.47 -5.06 34.24
C ASN A 57 10.85 -6.33 33.45
N LYS A 58 10.98 -6.20 32.12
CA LYS A 58 11.33 -7.28 31.17
C LYS A 58 12.61 -6.95 30.41
N SER A 59 13.69 -6.64 31.12
CA SER A 59 14.96 -6.21 30.53
C SER A 59 15.89 -7.36 30.10
N ASP A 60 15.49 -8.61 30.32
CA ASP A 60 16.34 -9.79 30.11
C ASP A 60 16.51 -10.19 28.63
N ARG A 61 15.80 -9.54 27.71
CA ARG A 61 15.82 -9.87 26.27
C ARG A 61 16.41 -8.74 25.46
N LEU A 62 17.46 -9.06 24.69
CA LEU A 62 18.04 -8.16 23.71
C LEU A 62 17.21 -8.12 22.43
N CYS A 63 17.19 -6.95 21.78
CA CYS A 63 16.59 -6.78 20.47
C CYS A 63 17.34 -7.62 19.42
N SER A 64 16.59 -8.37 18.61
CA SER A 64 17.13 -9.22 17.51
C SER A 64 16.57 -8.83 16.14
N THR A 65 15.90 -7.68 16.06
CA THR A 65 15.22 -7.24 14.82
C THR A 65 16.18 -6.88 13.71
N ALA A 66 17.46 -6.64 14.01
CA ALA A 66 18.50 -6.39 13.01
C ALA A 66 18.85 -7.63 12.17
N GLU A 67 18.69 -8.83 12.73
CA GLU A 67 19.07 -10.10 12.10
C GLU A 67 17.87 -10.88 11.56
N ARG A 68 16.66 -10.56 12.03
CA ARG A 68 15.44 -11.25 11.60
C ARG A 68 14.96 -10.71 10.24
N PRO A 69 14.88 -11.56 9.21
CA PRO A 69 14.35 -11.13 7.91
C PRO A 69 12.87 -10.77 8.03
N LEU A 70 12.45 -9.78 7.25
CA LEU A 70 11.03 -9.45 7.11
C LEU A 70 10.28 -10.55 6.33
N PRO A 71 8.95 -10.68 6.54
CA PRO A 71 8.15 -11.65 5.79
C PRO A 71 8.30 -11.48 4.27
N GLY A 72 8.72 -12.55 3.60
CA GLY A 72 8.99 -12.54 2.15
C GLY A 72 10.45 -12.31 1.77
N SER A 73 11.33 -12.00 2.73
CA SER A 73 12.76 -11.78 2.49
C SER A 73 13.64 -12.99 2.85
N ASN A 74 13.05 -14.18 2.97
CA ASN A 74 13.75 -15.39 3.41
C ASN A 74 14.60 -16.05 2.30
N GLU A 75 14.36 -15.70 1.04
CA GLU A 75 15.02 -16.28 -0.14
C GLU A 75 15.38 -15.16 -1.12
N SER A 76 16.37 -15.42 -1.98
CA SER A 76 16.70 -14.47 -3.05
C SER A 76 15.59 -14.38 -4.10
N ARG A 77 15.60 -13.30 -4.88
CA ARG A 77 14.62 -13.07 -5.96
C ARG A 77 14.79 -14.09 -7.07
N GLU A 78 16.02 -14.47 -7.37
CA GLU A 78 16.39 -15.42 -8.41
C GLU A 78 15.90 -16.83 -8.05
N GLU A 79 16.11 -17.26 -6.80
CA GLU A 79 15.62 -18.55 -6.30
C GLU A 79 14.09 -18.63 -6.33
N THR A 80 13.42 -17.58 -5.84
CA THR A 80 11.96 -17.51 -5.84
C THR A 80 11.41 -17.54 -7.28
N SER A 81 12.02 -16.78 -8.19
CA SER A 81 11.57 -16.69 -9.59
C SER A 81 11.73 -18.01 -10.35
N LYS A 82 12.72 -18.85 -10.02
CA LYS A 82 12.88 -20.18 -10.62
C LYS A 82 11.79 -21.16 -10.21
N LYS A 83 11.25 -21.02 -9.00
CA LYS A 83 10.17 -21.87 -8.47
C LYS A 83 8.80 -21.53 -9.09
N ILE A 84 8.62 -20.32 -9.60
CA ILE A 84 7.38 -19.89 -10.28
C ILE A 84 7.53 -20.14 -11.79
N ILE A 85 7.03 -21.27 -12.28
CA ILE A 85 7.11 -21.62 -13.71
C ILE A 85 5.84 -21.24 -14.46
N SER A 86 4.69 -21.26 -13.78
CA SER A 86 3.39 -21.25 -14.42
C SER A 86 2.82 -19.86 -14.75
N LEU A 87 3.50 -18.81 -14.29
CA LEU A 87 3.16 -17.42 -14.60
C LEU A 87 4.04 -16.86 -15.72
N LEU A 88 3.43 -16.03 -16.56
CA LEU A 88 4.14 -15.23 -17.56
C LEU A 88 5.26 -14.42 -16.89
N ASN A 89 6.41 -14.28 -17.57
CA ASN A 89 7.60 -13.62 -17.02
C ASN A 89 7.30 -12.27 -16.35
N THR A 90 6.53 -11.40 -17.02
CA THR A 90 6.21 -10.07 -16.49
C THR A 90 5.45 -10.12 -15.17
N ILE A 91 4.40 -10.96 -15.08
CA ILE A 91 3.59 -11.11 -13.85
C ILE A 91 4.46 -11.70 -12.74
N ARG A 92 5.28 -12.71 -13.07
CA ARG A 92 6.20 -13.34 -12.13
C ARG A 92 7.21 -12.35 -11.55
N HIS A 93 7.89 -11.59 -12.41
CA HIS A 93 8.89 -10.62 -11.97
C HIS A 93 8.27 -9.53 -11.09
N SER A 94 7.09 -9.01 -11.45
CA SER A 94 6.37 -8.03 -10.64
C SER A 94 5.88 -8.62 -9.31
N ALA A 95 5.38 -9.85 -9.29
CA ALA A 95 4.94 -10.52 -8.07
C ALA A 95 6.11 -10.79 -7.12
N VAL A 96 7.25 -11.29 -7.63
CA VAL A 96 8.48 -11.51 -6.83
C VAL A 96 9.04 -10.17 -6.33
N TYR A 97 9.00 -9.11 -7.14
CA TYR A 97 9.43 -7.78 -6.73
C TYR A 97 8.61 -7.24 -5.55
N ARG A 98 7.29 -7.48 -5.53
CA ARG A 98 6.40 -6.98 -4.47
C ARG A 98 6.36 -7.87 -3.23
N HIS A 99 6.33 -9.18 -3.41
CA HIS A 99 6.06 -10.14 -2.33
C HIS A 99 7.26 -10.96 -1.88
N GLY A 100 8.37 -10.92 -2.64
CA GLY A 100 9.54 -11.76 -2.39
C GLY A 100 9.17 -13.25 -2.43
N SER A 101 9.66 -14.04 -1.48
CA SER A 101 9.38 -15.47 -1.38
C SER A 101 7.88 -15.80 -1.19
N ARG A 102 7.07 -14.85 -0.72
CA ARG A 102 5.61 -15.02 -0.63
C ARG A 102 4.94 -15.04 -2.00
N ALA A 103 5.65 -14.67 -3.07
CA ALA A 103 5.12 -14.74 -4.42
C ALA A 103 4.69 -16.17 -4.82
N LEU A 104 5.26 -17.19 -4.18
CA LEU A 104 4.85 -18.59 -4.35
C LEU A 104 3.39 -18.83 -3.93
N ARG A 105 2.82 -18.02 -3.04
CA ARG A 105 1.41 -18.12 -2.64
C ARG A 105 0.44 -17.63 -3.72
N LEU A 106 0.94 -16.95 -4.74
CA LEU A 106 0.15 -16.61 -5.93
C LEU A 106 0.02 -17.82 -6.89
N LEU A 107 0.74 -18.93 -6.62
CA LEU A 107 0.70 -20.12 -7.45
C LEU A 107 -0.60 -20.91 -7.22
N GLU A 108 -1.58 -20.57 -8.04
CA GLU A 108 -2.66 -21.40 -8.59
C GLU A 108 -3.63 -22.11 -7.64
N THR A 109 -4.89 -21.70 -7.76
CA THR A 109 -6.05 -22.60 -7.58
C THR A 109 -7.00 -22.55 -8.78
N GLU A 110 -7.11 -21.42 -9.51
CA GLU A 110 -8.12 -21.25 -10.56
C GLU A 110 -7.63 -20.54 -11.84
N ARG A 111 -8.34 -20.73 -12.96
CA ARG A 111 -8.10 -20.00 -14.23
C ARG A 111 -8.16 -18.48 -14.06
N LEU A 112 -9.06 -18.00 -13.20
CA LEU A 112 -9.20 -16.57 -12.92
C LEU A 112 -7.88 -15.97 -12.44
N ASP A 113 -7.09 -16.69 -11.65
CA ASP A 113 -5.91 -16.17 -10.97
C ASP A 113 -4.81 -15.70 -11.92
N LYS A 114 -4.78 -16.32 -13.10
CA LYS A 114 -3.84 -16.01 -14.18
C LYS A 114 -4.29 -14.82 -15.02
N THR A 115 -5.49 -14.30 -14.81
CA THR A 115 -6.05 -13.18 -15.58
C THR A 115 -5.41 -11.88 -15.16
N LEU A 116 -4.96 -11.10 -16.15
CA LEU A 116 -4.35 -9.80 -15.93
C LEU A 116 -5.42 -8.75 -15.56
N VAL A 117 -5.18 -8.04 -14.47
CA VAL A 117 -6.04 -6.96 -13.96
C VAL A 117 -5.43 -5.60 -14.26
N CYS A 118 -4.12 -5.46 -14.06
CA CYS A 118 -3.40 -4.22 -14.38
C CYS A 118 -2.20 -4.53 -15.26
N GLU A 119 -2.23 -3.99 -16.48
CA GLU A 119 -1.16 -4.15 -17.46
C GLU A 119 0.10 -3.40 -17.04
N CYS A 120 -0.05 -2.15 -16.59
CA CYS A 120 1.08 -1.28 -16.27
C CYS A 120 1.94 -1.80 -15.11
N GLU A 121 1.32 -2.45 -14.13
CA GLU A 121 1.98 -2.93 -12.91
C GLU A 121 2.07 -4.47 -12.88
N ALA A 122 1.61 -5.13 -13.96
CA ALA A 122 1.50 -6.57 -14.09
C ALA A 122 0.87 -7.24 -12.84
N VAL A 123 -0.33 -6.79 -12.50
CA VAL A 123 -1.13 -7.32 -11.39
C VAL A 123 -2.11 -8.35 -11.95
N ALA A 124 -2.07 -9.58 -11.45
CA ALA A 124 -3.02 -10.62 -11.81
C ALA A 124 -4.15 -10.75 -10.77
N ALA A 125 -5.28 -11.35 -11.14
CA ALA A 125 -6.41 -11.51 -10.22
C ALA A 125 -6.07 -12.42 -9.03
N GLY A 126 -5.16 -13.40 -9.21
CA GLY A 126 -4.66 -14.24 -8.12
C GLY A 126 -3.87 -13.45 -7.09
N GLU A 127 -3.20 -12.37 -7.52
CA GLU A 127 -2.56 -11.46 -6.60
C GLU A 127 -3.56 -10.61 -5.82
N VAL A 128 -4.64 -10.18 -6.48
CA VAL A 128 -5.74 -9.48 -5.79
C VAL A 128 -6.33 -10.40 -4.74
N ARG A 129 -6.57 -11.68 -5.06
CA ARG A 129 -7.04 -12.67 -4.07
C ARG A 129 -6.05 -12.85 -2.92
N TYR A 130 -4.77 -13.05 -3.23
CA TYR A 130 -3.72 -13.13 -2.21
C TYR A 130 -3.72 -11.90 -1.28
N ALA A 131 -3.88 -10.70 -1.84
CA ALA A 131 -3.91 -9.47 -1.05
C ALA A 131 -5.15 -9.40 -0.14
N VAL A 132 -6.30 -9.89 -0.59
CA VAL A 132 -7.51 -10.01 0.22
C VAL A 132 -7.32 -11.00 1.36
N ASP A 133 -6.94 -12.23 1.03
CA ASP A 133 -6.92 -13.34 1.98
C ASP A 133 -5.80 -13.19 3.03
N GLU A 134 -4.63 -12.69 2.62
CA GLU A 134 -3.41 -12.74 3.43
C GLU A 134 -2.91 -11.36 3.89
N LEU A 135 -3.26 -10.28 3.17
CA LEU A 135 -2.76 -8.92 3.46
C LEU A 135 -3.84 -8.00 4.03
N LYS A 136 -5.03 -8.54 4.33
CA LYS A 136 -6.19 -7.84 4.93
C LYS A 136 -6.61 -6.61 4.13
N VAL A 137 -6.68 -6.74 2.81
CA VAL A 137 -7.20 -5.68 1.93
C VAL A 137 -8.72 -5.62 2.04
N ASN A 138 -9.25 -4.47 2.46
CA ASN A 138 -10.69 -4.25 2.64
C ASN A 138 -11.30 -3.28 1.62
N ASN A 139 -10.47 -2.57 0.85
CA ASN A 139 -10.92 -1.58 -0.12
C ASN A 139 -9.90 -1.40 -1.26
N LEU A 140 -10.30 -0.69 -2.31
CA LEU A 140 -9.43 -0.41 -3.47
C LEU A 140 -8.15 0.37 -3.13
N VAL A 141 -8.17 1.23 -2.12
CA VAL A 141 -6.99 2.00 -1.71
C VAL A 141 -5.95 1.08 -1.06
N ASP A 142 -6.38 0.15 -0.23
CA ASP A 142 -5.52 -0.88 0.36
C ASP A 142 -4.99 -1.82 -0.72
N LEU A 143 -5.83 -2.19 -1.67
CA LEU A 143 -5.41 -2.99 -2.82
C LEU A 143 -4.30 -2.27 -3.60
N ARG A 144 -4.45 -0.97 -3.85
CA ARG A 144 -3.40 -0.13 -4.45
C ARG A 144 -2.11 -0.14 -3.63
N ARG A 145 -2.19 0.04 -2.30
CA ARG A 145 -1.01 0.04 -1.42
C ARG A 145 -0.27 -1.30 -1.44
N ARG A 146 -0.99 -2.43 -1.52
CA ARG A 146 -0.41 -3.79 -1.47
C ARG A 146 0.07 -4.30 -2.82
N THR A 147 -0.61 -3.94 -3.90
CA THR A 147 -0.37 -4.53 -5.24
C THR A 147 0.10 -3.53 -6.28
N ARG A 148 0.02 -2.22 -5.98
CA ARG A 148 0.23 -1.13 -6.94
C ARG A 148 -0.82 -1.01 -8.06
N VAL A 149 -1.96 -1.73 -7.97
CA VAL A 149 -3.05 -1.55 -8.93
C VAL A 149 -3.44 -0.07 -9.03
N GLY A 150 -3.50 0.46 -10.26
CA GLY A 150 -3.80 1.87 -10.49
C GLY A 150 -2.67 2.86 -10.22
N MET A 151 -1.43 2.39 -9.99
CA MET A 151 -0.23 3.25 -9.87
C MET A 151 0.58 3.36 -11.16
N GLY A 152 0.18 2.64 -12.21
CA GLY A 152 0.83 2.71 -13.51
C GLY A 152 0.63 4.05 -14.22
N THR A 153 1.33 4.24 -15.35
CA THR A 153 1.24 5.47 -16.16
C THR A 153 -0.17 5.83 -16.58
N CYS A 154 -1.04 4.83 -16.78
CA CYS A 154 -2.45 5.05 -17.11
C CYS A 154 -3.31 5.55 -15.94
N GLN A 155 -2.76 5.72 -14.73
CA GLN A 155 -3.47 6.20 -13.53
C GLN A 155 -4.81 5.50 -13.28
N ALA A 156 -4.78 4.16 -13.33
CA ALA A 156 -5.93 3.28 -13.12
C ALA A 156 -7.01 3.23 -14.21
N LYS A 157 -6.85 4.00 -15.29
CA LYS A 157 -7.77 4.07 -16.44
C LYS A 157 -8.34 2.72 -16.88
N LEU A 158 -7.51 1.69 -17.04
CA LEU A 158 -7.96 0.39 -17.53
C LEU A 158 -8.25 -0.65 -16.43
N CYS A 159 -7.71 -0.47 -15.23
CA CYS A 159 -7.71 -1.52 -14.19
C CYS A 159 -8.66 -1.25 -13.04
N ALA A 160 -9.09 -0.01 -12.80
CA ALA A 160 -9.89 0.33 -11.62
C ALA A 160 -11.24 -0.41 -11.62
N CYS A 161 -11.99 -0.39 -12.72
CA CYS A 161 -13.27 -1.11 -12.80
C CYS A 161 -13.10 -2.62 -12.61
N ARG A 162 -12.05 -3.22 -13.19
CA ARG A 162 -11.75 -4.65 -13.03
C ARG A 162 -11.40 -4.99 -11.58
N ALA A 163 -10.59 -4.16 -10.94
CA ALA A 163 -10.24 -4.31 -9.53
C ALA A 163 -11.48 -4.20 -8.64
N ALA A 164 -12.36 -3.21 -8.88
CA ALA A 164 -13.62 -3.03 -8.13
C ALA A 164 -14.54 -4.25 -8.24
N GLY A 165 -14.66 -4.82 -9.45
CA GLY A 165 -15.40 -6.06 -9.69
C GLY A 165 -14.81 -7.26 -8.94
N LEU A 166 -13.47 -7.36 -8.84
CA LEU A 166 -12.83 -8.41 -8.06
C LEU A 166 -13.05 -8.24 -6.55
N MET A 167 -13.15 -7.02 -6.04
CA MET A 167 -13.50 -6.79 -4.63
C MET A 167 -14.89 -7.32 -4.30
N SER A 168 -15.85 -7.15 -5.20
CA SER A 168 -17.17 -7.75 -5.05
C SER A 168 -17.13 -9.27 -5.18
N ARG A 169 -16.41 -9.77 -6.19
CA ARG A 169 -16.30 -11.22 -6.45
C ARG A 169 -15.63 -11.99 -5.30
N PHE A 170 -14.62 -11.40 -4.66
CA PHE A 170 -13.95 -11.98 -3.50
C PHE A 170 -14.62 -11.65 -2.17
N LYS A 171 -15.86 -11.14 -2.20
CA LYS A 171 -16.71 -10.88 -1.03
C LYS A 171 -16.09 -9.91 -0.02
N VAL A 172 -15.27 -8.97 -0.50
CA VAL A 172 -14.69 -7.90 0.31
C VAL A 172 -15.66 -6.72 0.43
N ALA A 173 -16.40 -6.45 -0.64
CA ALA A 173 -17.39 -5.39 -0.72
C ALA A 173 -18.67 -5.89 -1.40
N THR A 174 -19.80 -5.31 -1.05
CA THR A 174 -21.03 -5.48 -1.83
C THR A 174 -20.89 -4.79 -3.20
N PRO A 175 -21.72 -5.14 -4.21
CA PRO A 175 -21.70 -4.45 -5.49
C PRO A 175 -21.86 -2.93 -5.37
N LYS A 176 -22.72 -2.46 -4.44
CA LYS A 176 -22.90 -1.02 -4.19
C LYS A 176 -21.62 -0.39 -3.64
N GLU A 177 -21.05 -0.98 -2.59
CA GLU A 177 -19.80 -0.48 -1.99
C GLU A 177 -18.63 -0.51 -2.99
N SER A 178 -18.53 -1.54 -3.83
CA SER A 178 -17.52 -1.62 -4.90
C SER A 178 -17.63 -0.44 -5.87
N THR A 179 -18.84 -0.03 -6.22
CA THR A 179 -19.09 1.10 -7.13
C THR A 179 -18.78 2.43 -6.44
N THR A 180 -19.17 2.62 -5.18
CA THR A 180 -18.80 3.81 -4.39
C THR A 180 -17.29 3.92 -4.20
N GLN A 181 -16.62 2.80 -3.90
CA GLN A 181 -15.16 2.75 -3.81
C GLN A 181 -14.51 3.06 -5.16
N LEU A 182 -15.06 2.60 -6.28
CA LEU A 182 -14.55 2.92 -7.61
C LEU A 182 -14.62 4.43 -7.88
N ALA A 183 -15.74 5.08 -7.57
CA ALA A 183 -15.92 6.52 -7.71
C ALA A 183 -14.87 7.30 -6.90
N SER A 184 -14.76 7.01 -5.60
CA SER A 184 -13.75 7.61 -4.71
C SER A 184 -12.31 7.34 -5.19
N PHE A 185 -12.04 6.12 -5.65
CA PHE A 185 -10.72 5.74 -6.14
C PHE A 185 -10.30 6.54 -7.38
N MET A 186 -11.22 6.75 -8.33
CA MET A 186 -11.00 7.54 -9.54
C MET A 186 -10.85 9.03 -9.24
N GLU A 187 -11.63 9.56 -8.30
CA GLU A 187 -11.50 10.94 -7.83
C GLU A 187 -10.10 11.20 -7.23
N GLU A 188 -9.59 10.28 -6.41
CA GLU A 188 -8.23 10.36 -5.88
C GLU A 188 -7.15 10.22 -6.97
N ARG A 189 -7.45 9.62 -8.13
CA ARG A 189 -6.54 9.65 -9.29
C ARG A 189 -6.58 11.02 -9.96
N TRP A 190 -7.77 11.57 -10.15
CA TRP A 190 -7.96 12.89 -10.75
C TRP A 190 -7.26 13.99 -9.95
N ARG A 191 -7.40 14.01 -8.61
CA ARG A 191 -6.70 14.98 -7.73
C ARG A 191 -5.18 14.97 -7.91
N GLY A 192 -4.59 13.81 -8.20
CA GLY A 192 -3.16 13.68 -8.49
C GLY A 192 -2.75 14.20 -9.86
N ILE A 193 -3.65 14.16 -10.85
CA ILE A 193 -3.40 14.58 -12.24
C ILE A 193 -3.74 16.06 -12.43
N GLN A 194 -4.75 16.58 -11.72
CA GLN A 194 -5.27 17.94 -11.88
C GLN A 194 -4.19 19.03 -11.91
N PRO A 195 -3.14 19.03 -11.05
CA PRO A 195 -2.10 20.06 -11.08
C PRO A 195 -1.23 20.05 -12.34
N ILE A 196 -1.23 18.94 -13.08
CA ILE A 196 -0.44 18.72 -14.29
C ILE A 196 -1.32 18.44 -15.52
N ALA A 197 -2.61 18.75 -15.45
CA ALA A 197 -3.60 18.46 -16.49
C ALA A 197 -3.47 19.41 -17.69
N TRP A 198 -2.35 19.31 -18.40
CA TRP A 198 -2.04 20.06 -19.62
C TRP A 198 -1.43 19.14 -20.69
N GLY A 199 -1.48 19.55 -21.95
CA GLY A 199 -0.91 18.77 -23.06
C GLY A 199 -1.48 17.36 -23.13
N ASP A 200 -0.59 16.35 -23.18
CA ASP A 200 -0.99 14.94 -23.27
C ASP A 200 -1.71 14.45 -22.01
N ALA A 201 -1.35 14.95 -20.83
CA ALA A 201 -1.99 14.56 -19.57
C ALA A 201 -3.48 14.96 -19.53
N MET A 202 -3.84 16.10 -20.11
CA MET A 202 -5.23 16.52 -20.24
C MET A 202 -6.01 15.62 -21.20
N ARG A 203 -5.41 15.26 -22.35
CA ARG A 203 -6.05 14.33 -23.31
C ARG A 203 -6.28 12.96 -22.66
N GLU A 204 -5.33 12.50 -21.86
CA GLU A 204 -5.47 11.24 -21.13
C GLU A 204 -6.54 11.29 -20.03
N ALA A 205 -6.66 12.42 -19.32
CA ALA A 205 -7.69 12.62 -18.32
C ALA A 205 -9.08 12.66 -18.97
N GLU A 206 -9.24 13.36 -20.08
CA GLU A 206 -10.50 13.42 -20.83
C GLU A 206 -10.92 12.03 -21.33
N PHE A 207 -9.98 11.26 -21.87
CA PHE A 207 -10.26 9.88 -22.27
C PHE A 207 -10.65 8.98 -21.09
N THR A 208 -10.03 9.19 -19.92
CA THR A 208 -10.39 8.47 -18.69
C THR A 208 -11.79 8.84 -18.21
N SER A 209 -12.11 10.14 -18.21
CA SER A 209 -13.45 10.67 -17.93
C SER A 209 -14.48 10.03 -18.86
N TRP A 210 -14.25 10.03 -20.17
CA TRP A 210 -15.16 9.41 -21.14
C TRP A 210 -15.42 7.92 -20.85
N ILE A 211 -14.40 7.14 -20.49
CA ILE A 211 -14.58 5.73 -20.12
C ILE A 211 -15.43 5.59 -18.86
N TYR A 212 -15.10 6.29 -17.77
CA TYR A 212 -15.77 6.04 -16.49
C TYR A 212 -17.12 6.74 -16.38
N TYR A 213 -17.25 7.92 -16.94
CA TYR A 213 -18.45 8.76 -16.81
C TYR A 213 -19.45 8.50 -17.92
N CYS A 214 -19.00 8.44 -19.18
CA CYS A 214 -19.92 8.25 -20.30
C CYS A 214 -20.25 6.78 -20.55
N LEU A 215 -19.24 5.89 -20.53
CA LEU A 215 -19.45 4.47 -20.85
C LEU A 215 -19.90 3.66 -19.63
N LEU A 216 -19.33 3.91 -18.45
CA LEU A 216 -19.60 3.13 -17.24
C LEU A 216 -20.60 3.80 -16.28
N GLY A 217 -21.03 5.04 -16.54
CA GLY A 217 -22.04 5.74 -15.73
C GLY A 217 -21.62 6.04 -14.29
N LEU A 218 -20.31 6.18 -14.02
CA LEU A 218 -19.80 6.41 -12.66
C LEU A 218 -20.29 7.75 -12.05
N ASN A 219 -20.75 8.69 -12.88
CA ASN A 219 -21.37 9.96 -12.44
C ASN A 219 -22.72 9.79 -11.75
N ASP A 220 -23.43 8.71 -12.03
CA ASP A 220 -24.77 8.45 -11.48
C ASP A 220 -24.70 7.74 -10.11
N VAL A 221 -23.48 7.48 -9.63
CA VAL A 221 -23.25 6.79 -8.37
C VAL A 221 -23.47 7.78 -7.24
N PRO A 222 -24.46 7.54 -6.35
CA PRO A 222 -24.67 8.41 -5.22
C PRO A 222 -23.44 8.31 -4.31
N MET A 223 -22.74 9.43 -4.18
CA MET A 223 -21.74 9.59 -3.14
C MET A 223 -22.50 9.68 -1.82
N ASP A 224 -22.15 8.84 -0.86
CA ASP A 224 -22.66 9.01 0.50
C ASP A 224 -22.11 10.37 0.98
N GLU A 225 -23.02 11.34 1.20
CA GLU A 225 -22.67 12.60 1.86
C GLU A 225 -22.27 12.25 3.31
N GLU A 226 -20.98 12.38 3.63
CA GLU A 226 -20.48 12.34 5.01
C GLU A 226 -20.99 13.53 5.83
#